data_AF-Q2GLP1-F1
#
_entry.id   AF-Q2GLP1-F1
#
_cell.length_a   1.000
_cell.length_b   1.000
_cell.length_c   1.000
_cell.angle_alpha   90.00
_cell.angle_beta   90.00
_cell.angle_gamma   90.00
#
_symmetry.space_group_name_H-M   'P 1'
#
loop_
_entity.id
_entity.type
_entity.pdbx_description
1 polymer ?
#
loop_
_entity_poly.entity_id
_entity_poly.type
_entity_poly.pdbx_seq_one_letter_code
_entity_poly.pdbx_strand_id
1 'polypeptide(L)' 'MSIHISSKFEEAMKELENIVAELESGNVPLERSVELFNKGKELHKYCDKVIKEISLHIESVDPDDKELSAKFSDD' A
#
# COMPACT_ATOMS: atom_id res chain seq x y z
N MET A 1 -3.87 6.12 -18.69
CA MET A 1 -3.01 6.23 -17.49
C MET A 1 -3.45 5.30 -16.35
N SER A 2 -4.75 5.06 -16.13
CA SER A 2 -5.25 4.25 -14.99
C SER A 2 -4.75 2.80 -14.91
N ILE A 3 -4.55 2.12 -16.05
CA ILE A 3 -4.07 0.72 -16.07
C ILE A 3 -2.68 0.56 -15.40
N HIS A 4 -1.81 1.58 -15.51
CA HIS A 4 -0.45 1.49 -14.98
C HIS A 4 -0.40 1.68 -13.45
N ILE A 5 -1.38 2.38 -12.88
CA ILE A 5 -1.45 2.57 -11.42
C ILE A 5 -1.89 1.27 -10.74
N SER A 6 -2.89 0.57 -11.29
CA SER A 6 -3.35 -0.74 -10.76
C SER A 6 -2.23 -1.78 -10.74
N SER A 7 -1.54 -2.00 -11.87
CA SER A 7 -0.44 -2.99 -11.93
C SER A 7 0.65 -2.70 -10.91
N LYS A 8 1.07 -1.44 -10.78
CA LYS A 8 2.11 -1.07 -9.82
C LYS A 8 1.65 -1.18 -8.36
N PHE A 9 0.38 -0.90 -8.09
CA PHE A 9 -0.21 -1.09 -6.77
C PHE A 9 -0.28 -2.58 -6.41
N GLU A 10 -0.76 -3.42 -7.33
CA GLU A 10 -0.82 -4.88 -7.16
C GLU A 10 0.57 -5.49 -6.96
N GLU A 11 1.57 -5.04 -7.73
CA GLU A 11 2.97 -5.44 -7.55
C GLU A 11 3.50 -5.05 -6.17
N ALA A 12 3.27 -3.81 -5.72
CA ALA A 12 3.71 -3.34 -4.41
C ALA A 12 3.01 -4.09 -3.26
N MET A 13 1.71 -4.36 -3.38
CA MET A 13 0.94 -5.17 -2.43
C MET A 13 1.48 -6.60 -2.34
N LYS A 14 1.73 -7.24 -3.48
CA LYS A 14 2.31 -8.59 -3.52
C LYS A 14 3.71 -8.63 -2.90
N GLU A 15 4.51 -7.59 -3.13
CA GLU A 15 5.83 -7.47 -2.51
C GLU A 15 5.74 -7.29 -0.99
N LEU A 16 4.80 -6.48 -0.51
CA LEU A 16 4.52 -6.31 0.91
C LEU A 16 4.08 -7.63 1.57
N GLU A 17 3.17 -8.38 0.94
CA GLU A 17 2.73 -9.70 1.41
C GLU A 17 3.91 -10.68 1.55
N ASN A 18 4.81 -10.70 0.56
CA ASN A 18 6.01 -11.54 0.62
C ASN A 18 6.94 -11.15 1.77
N ILE A 19 7.12 -9.84 2.00
CA ILE A 19 7.93 -9.33 3.11
C ILE A 19 7.33 -9.74 4.45
N VAL A 20 6.01 -9.58 4.61
CA VAL A 20 5.29 -10.00 5.83
C VAL A 20 5.47 -11.49 6.06
N ALA A 21 5.27 -12.32 5.03
CA ALA A 21 5.46 -13.77 5.13
C ALA A 21 6.90 -14.16 5.49
N GLU A 22 7.91 -13.46 4.93
CA GLU A 22 9.32 -13.68 5.26
C GLU A 22 9.60 -13.32 6.73
N LEU A 23 9.12 -12.16 7.21
CA LEU A 23 9.26 -11.73 8.60
C LEU A 23 8.53 -12.66 9.59
N GLU A 24 7.32 -13.10 9.27
CA GLU A 24 6.52 -14.02 10.09
C GLU A 24 7.09 -15.44 10.16
N SER A 25 7.90 -15.84 9.16
CA SER A 25 8.54 -17.17 9.16
C SER A 25 9.50 -17.39 10.32
N GLY A 26 10.01 -16.32 10.92
CA GLY A 26 10.96 -16.36 12.05
C GLY A 26 12.36 -16.88 11.72
N ASN A 27 12.63 -17.26 10.46
CA ASN A 27 13.90 -17.84 10.01
C ASN A 27 14.85 -16.81 9.37
N VAL A 28 14.59 -15.52 9.59
CA VAL A 28 15.30 -14.41 8.96
C VAL A 28 16.34 -13.84 9.95
N PRO A 29 17.63 -13.74 9.57
CA PRO A 29 18.65 -13.07 10.37
C PRO A 29 18.25 -11.64 10.73
N LEU A 30 18.65 -11.15 11.90
CA LEU A 30 18.23 -9.84 12.42
C LEU A 30 18.51 -8.70 11.45
N GLU A 31 19.69 -8.66 10.84
CA GLU A 31 20.09 -7.65 9.86
C GLU A 31 19.13 -7.64 8.67
N ARG A 32 18.77 -8.83 8.18
CA ARG A 32 17.82 -8.99 7.09
C ARG A 32 16.40 -8.60 7.51
N SER A 33 15.99 -8.91 8.73
CA SER A 33 14.69 -8.49 9.26
C SER A 33 14.55 -6.96 9.32
N VAL A 34 15.63 -6.24 9.65
CA VAL A 34 15.65 -4.77 9.63
C VAL A 34 15.53 -4.23 8.19
N GLU A 35 16.22 -4.83 7.22
CA GLU A 35 16.09 -4.47 5.80
C GLU A 35 14.66 -4.68 5.29
N LEU A 36 14.08 -5.86 5.55
CA LEU A 36 12.72 -6.21 5.19
C LEU A 36 11.70 -5.26 5.80
N PHE A 37 11.85 -4.92 7.09
CA PHE A 37 10.97 -3.98 7.77
C PHE A 37 11.01 -2.59 7.11
N ASN A 38 12.21 -2.06 6.82
CA ASN A 38 12.35 -0.77 6.16
C ASN A 38 11.70 -0.78 4.77
N LYS A 39 11.93 -1.84 3.99
CA LYS A 39 11.32 -2.01 2.67
C LYS A 39 9.79 -2.13 2.76
N GLY A 40 9.28 -2.91 3.71
CA GLY A 40 7.85 -3.04 3.97
C GLY A 40 7.20 -1.70 4.32
N LYS A 41 7.88 -0.88 5.13
CA LYS A 41 7.43 0.49 5.46
C LYS A 41 7.40 1.41 4.24
N GLU A 42 8.36 1.29 3.33
CA GLU A 42 8.36 2.07 2.08
C GLU A 42 7.21 1.66 1.15
N LEU A 43 6.97 0.35 1.01
CA LEU A 43 5.85 -0.18 0.22
C LEU A 43 4.51 0.23 0.81
N HIS A 44 4.33 0.14 2.14
CA HIS A 44 3.14 0.62 2.82
C HIS A 44 2.85 2.09 2.49
N LYS A 45 3.85 2.97 2.65
CA LYS A 45 3.71 4.39 2.31
C LYS A 45 3.34 4.62 0.84
N TYR A 46 3.89 3.82 -0.06
CA TYR A 46 3.54 3.89 -1.48
C TYR A 46 2.08 3.51 -1.70
N CYS A 47 1.62 2.39 -1.12
CA CYS A 47 0.24 1.95 -1.21
C CYS A 47 -0.73 2.99 -0.64
N ASP A 48 -0.45 3.55 0.54
CA ASP A 48 -1.25 4.61 1.15
C ASP A 48 -1.37 5.83 0.24
N LYS A 49 -0.25 6.22 -0.38
CA LYS A 49 -0.22 7.35 -1.31
C LYS A 49 -1.10 7.09 -2.54
N VAL A 50 -0.99 5.91 -3.14
CA VAL A 50 -1.81 5.52 -4.30
C VAL A 50 -3.29 5.53 -3.93
N ILE A 51 -3.65 4.97 -2.78
CA ILE A 51 -5.02 4.97 -2.28
C ILE A 51 -5.53 6.40 -2.10
N LYS A 52 -4.75 7.27 -1.44
CA LYS A 52 -5.10 8.70 -1.25
C LYS A 52 -5.30 9.43 -2.58
N GLU A 53 -4.44 9.21 -3.57
CA GLU A 53 -4.58 9.78 -4.91
C GLU A 53 -5.88 9.31 -5.60
N ILE A 54 -6.23 8.03 -5.46
CA ILE A 54 -7.46 7.47 -5.99
C ILE A 54 -8.68 8.06 -5.26
N SER A 55 -8.67 8.15 -3.93
CA SER A 55 -9.75 8.74 -3.14
C SER A 55 -10.01 10.20 -3.51
N LEU A 56 -8.97 11.01 -3.67
CA LEU A 56 -9.09 12.40 -4.13
C LEU A 56 -9.68 12.50 -5.54
N HIS A 57 -9.30 11.58 -6.43
CA HIS A 57 -9.87 11.52 -7.77
C HIS A 57 -11.36 11.19 -7.74
N ILE A 58 -11.76 10.26 -6.88
CA ILE A 58 -13.17 9.87 -6.70
C ILE A 58 -13.98 11.02 -6.14
N GLU A 59 -13.52 11.71 -5.10
CA GLU A 59 -14.19 12.91 -4.55
C GLU A 59 -14.38 14.01 -5.61
N SER A 60 -13.45 14.12 -6.56
CA SER A 60 -13.53 15.08 -7.66
C SER A 60 -14.56 14.69 -8.74
N VAL A 61 -14.87 13.41 -8.88
CA VAL A 61 -15.78 12.86 -9.91
C VAL A 61 -17.19 12.64 -9.35
N ASP A 62 -17.29 12.22 -8.09
CA ASP A 62 -18.53 11.98 -7.37
C ASP A 62 -18.43 12.54 -5.94
N PRO A 63 -18.70 13.85 -5.76
CA PRO A 63 -18.61 14.50 -4.44
C PRO A 63 -19.63 13.99 -3.40
N ASP A 64 -20.67 13.28 -3.85
CA ASP A 64 -21.73 12.75 -2.98
C ASP A 64 -21.37 11.35 -2.43
N ASP A 65 -20.39 10.66 -3.03
CA ASP A 65 -19.85 9.38 -2.56
C ASP A 65 -18.87 9.58 -1.37
N LYS A 66 -19.45 9.86 -0.21
CA LYS A 66 -18.71 9.99 1.05
C LYS A 66 -18.29 8.65 1.67
N GLU A 67 -18.83 7.53 1.18
CA GLU A 67 -18.53 6.23 1.76
C GLU A 67 -17.10 5.81 1.42
N LEU A 68 -16.67 6.08 0.18
CA LEU A 68 -15.38 5.64 -0.31
C LEU A 68 -14.22 6.51 0.19
N SER A 69 -14.43 7.82 0.38
CA SER A 69 -13.44 8.72 0.99
C SER A 69 -13.22 8.40 2.48
N ALA A 70 -14.28 8.07 3.21
CA ALA A 70 -14.19 7.74 4.64
C ALA A 70 -13.37 6.46 4.90
N LYS A 71 -13.49 5.43 4.06
CA LYS A 71 -12.80 4.13 4.25
C LYS A 71 -11.27 4.20 4.18
N PHE A 72 -10.72 5.26 3.59
CA PHE A 72 -9.28 5.40 3.33
C PHE A 72 -8.65 6.66 3.94
N SER A 73 -9.40 7.34 4.82
CA SER A 73 -8.97 8.58 5.49
C SER A 73 -8.43 8.36 6.91
N ASP A 74 -8.34 7.12 7.39
CA ASP A 74 -7.89 6.83 8.76
C ASP A 74 -6.35 6.88 8.89
N ASP A 75 -5.92 7.60 9.95
CA ASP A 75 -4.53 7.81 10.40
C ASP A 75 -3.76 6.51 10.72
#